data_AF-C6J1H1-F1
#
_entry.id   AF-C6J1H1-F1
#
_cell.length_a   1.000
_cell.length_b   1.000
_cell.length_c   1.000
_cell.angle_alpha   90.00
_cell.angle_beta   90.00
_cell.angle_gamma   90.00
#
_symmetry.space_group_name_H-M   'P 1'
#
loop_
_entity.id
_entity.type
_entity.pdbx_description
1 polymer ?
#
loop_
_entity_poly.entity_id
_entity_poly.type
_entity_poly.pdbx_seq_one_letter_code
_entity_poly.pdbx_strand_id
1 'polypeptide(L)'
;MVGTIFERTHLPLVKWFRAIELFLLPDGISALRLSQVIQVTYKTAWLMLHKIRHALGECDARELLSGDVKVTAISMRMIRRVIIRLLSLMPPRL
;
A
#
# COMPACT_ATOMS: atom_id res chain seq x y z
N MET A 1 -5.62 16.02 -0.83
CA MET A 1 -5.10 15.17 -1.92
C MET A 1 -6.28 14.40 -2.51
N VAL A 2 -6.72 14.77 -3.71
CA VAL A 2 -7.78 14.07 -4.46
C VAL A 2 -7.12 13.02 -5.36
N GLY A 3 -7.68 11.82 -5.47
CA GLY A 3 -7.16 10.74 -6.31
C GLY A 3 -6.04 9.88 -5.68
N THR A 4 -5.90 9.88 -4.35
CA THR A 4 -4.87 9.08 -3.65
C THR A 4 -5.49 8.09 -2.67
N ILE A 5 -4.76 7.03 -2.28
CA ILE A 5 -5.20 6.12 -1.20
C ILE A 5 -5.48 6.85 0.13
N PHE A 6 -4.88 8.02 0.31
CA PHE A 6 -5.01 8.89 1.48
C PHE A 6 -6.25 9.80 1.44
N GLU A 7 -6.96 9.83 0.31
CA GLU A 7 -8.11 10.70 0.10
C GLU A 7 -9.22 10.44 1.13
N ARG A 8 -9.80 11.53 1.65
CA ARG A 8 -10.83 11.57 2.69
C ARG A 8 -10.43 10.89 4.01
N THR A 9 -9.13 10.82 4.32
CA THR A 9 -8.66 10.29 5.62
C THR A 9 -8.13 11.42 6.50
N HIS A 10 -8.58 11.45 7.74
CA HIS A 10 -8.05 12.35 8.79
C HIS A 10 -6.81 11.75 9.49
N LEU A 11 -6.28 10.63 8.97
CA LEU A 11 -5.13 9.96 9.55
C LEU A 11 -3.84 10.68 9.17
N PRO A 12 -2.90 10.87 10.12
CA PRO A 12 -1.58 11.37 9.80
C PRO A 12 -0.90 10.51 8.74
N LEU A 13 -0.30 11.14 7.73
CA LEU A 13 0.41 10.44 6.64
C LEU A 13 1.50 9.49 7.15
N VAL A 14 2.11 9.79 8.30
CA VAL A 14 3.09 8.91 8.97
C VAL A 14 2.51 7.51 9.24
N LYS A 15 1.25 7.42 9.67
CA LYS A 15 0.59 6.12 9.92
C LYS A 15 0.38 5.34 8.64
N TRP A 16 0.11 6.03 7.54
CA TRP A 16 0.00 5.44 6.21
C TRP A 16 1.34 4.89 5.71
N PHE A 17 2.43 5.65 5.85
CA PHE A 17 3.76 5.14 5.48
C PHE A 17 4.13 3.91 6.29
N ARG A 18 3.87 3.93 7.61
CA ARG A 18 4.13 2.77 8.45
C ARG A 18 3.29 1.57 8.05
N ALA A 19 2.03 1.77 7.68
CA ALA A 19 1.17 0.68 7.19
C ALA A 19 1.68 0.08 5.87
N ILE A 20 2.16 0.92 4.94
CA ILE A 20 2.73 0.47 3.67
C ILE A 20 4.04 -0.29 3.91
N GLU A 21 4.94 0.25 4.72
CA GLU A 21 6.21 -0.39 5.06
C GLU A 21 6.00 -1.80 5.65
N LEU A 22 5.08 -1.93 6.61
CA LEU A 22 4.76 -3.21 7.25
C LEU A 22 4.03 -4.18 6.32
N PHE A 23 3.21 -3.66 5.40
CA PHE A 23 2.54 -4.48 4.39
C PHE A 23 3.52 -5.09 3.38
N LEU A 24 4.64 -4.41 3.11
CA LEU A 24 5.65 -4.83 2.13
C LEU A 24 6.69 -5.81 2.69
N LEU A 25 6.59 -6.17 3.97
CA LEU A 25 7.40 -7.23 4.55
C LEU A 25 7.09 -8.59 3.88
N PRO A 26 8.03 -9.55 3.88
CA PRO A 26 7.82 -10.87 3.27
C PRO A 26 6.54 -11.58 3.77
N ASP A 27 6.26 -11.46 5.07
CA ASP A 27 5.07 -12.04 5.70
C ASP A 27 3.87 -11.06 5.71
N GLY A 28 4.08 -9.82 5.26
CA GLY A 28 3.14 -8.72 5.37
C GLY A 28 2.75 -8.42 6.83
N ILE A 29 1.57 -7.83 7.00
CA ILE A 29 1.01 -7.57 8.33
C ILE A 29 -0.51 -7.80 8.35
N SER A 30 -0.99 -8.43 9.42
CA SER A 30 -2.44 -8.59 9.65
C SER A 30 -3.08 -7.28 10.13
N ALA A 31 -4.36 -7.09 9.85
CA ALA A 31 -5.09 -5.89 10.28
C ALA A 31 -5.07 -5.71 11.80
N LEU A 32 -5.14 -6.82 12.56
CA LEU A 32 -5.06 -6.80 14.02
C LEU A 32 -3.69 -6.32 14.51
N ARG A 33 -2.60 -6.83 13.92
CA ARG A 33 -1.26 -6.40 14.32
C ARG A 33 -0.99 -4.96 13.91
N LEU A 34 -1.45 -4.57 12.72
CA LEU A 34 -1.34 -3.20 12.25
C LEU A 34 -2.08 -2.24 13.18
N SER A 35 -3.30 -2.56 13.60
CA SER A 35 -4.09 -1.69 14.49
C SER A 35 -3.38 -1.40 15.81
N GLN A 36 -2.67 -2.39 16.35
CA GLN A 36 -1.81 -2.23 17.53
C GLN A 36 -0.59 -1.34 17.24
N VAL A 37 0.12 -1.59 16.14
CA VAL A 37 1.39 -0.91 15.83
C VAL A 37 1.19 0.58 15.52
N ILE A 38 0.17 0.94 14.75
CA ILE A 38 -0.09 2.35 14.38
C ILE A 38 -1.16 3.01 15.25
N GLN A 39 -1.61 2.32 16.32
CA GLN A 39 -2.61 2.79 17.28
C GLN A 39 -3.85 3.36 16.60
N VAL A 40 -4.57 2.49 15.88
CA VAL A 40 -5.87 2.81 15.25
C VAL A 40 -6.85 1.68 15.55
N THR A 41 -8.13 1.88 15.23
CA THR A 41 -9.11 0.79 15.35
C THR A 41 -8.81 -0.33 14.37
N TYR A 42 -9.21 -1.56 14.68
CA TYR A 42 -9.13 -2.69 13.74
C TYR A 42 -9.80 -2.37 12.40
N LYS A 43 -11.00 -1.76 12.43
CA LYS A 43 -11.74 -1.35 11.22
C LYS A 43 -10.92 -0.39 10.37
N THR A 44 -10.23 0.56 10.99
CA THR A 44 -9.33 1.50 10.30
C THR A 44 -8.16 0.78 9.66
N ALA A 45 -7.46 -0.08 10.41
CA ALA A 45 -6.33 -0.86 9.90
C ALA A 45 -6.73 -1.78 8.74
N TRP A 46 -7.88 -2.45 8.85
CA TRP A 46 -8.46 -3.26 7.79
C TRP A 46 -8.74 -2.44 6.53
N LEU A 47 -9.37 -1.27 6.67
CA LEU A 47 -9.65 -0.38 5.54
C LEU A 47 -8.36 0.14 4.88
N MET A 48 -7.33 0.46 5.67
CA MET A 48 -6.02 0.85 5.15
C MET A 48 -5.40 -0.26 4.31
N LEU A 49 -5.36 -1.49 4.83
CA LEU A 49 -4.84 -2.64 4.10
C LEU A 49 -5.65 -2.95 2.83
N HIS A 50 -6.97 -2.78 2.87
CA HIS A 50 -7.81 -2.92 1.69
C HIS A 50 -7.48 -1.88 0.62
N LYS A 51 -7.30 -0.62 0.99
CA LYS A 51 -6.91 0.45 0.07
C LYS A 51 -5.53 0.21 -0.54
N ILE A 52 -4.57 -0.27 0.26
CA ILE A 52 -3.23 -0.62 -0.23
C ILE A 52 -3.31 -1.77 -1.26
N ARG A 53 -4.03 -2.85 -0.95
CA ARG A 53 -4.23 -3.97 -1.88
C ARG A 53 -4.94 -3.55 -3.17
N HIS A 54 -5.97 -2.71 -3.06
CA HIS A 54 -6.70 -2.21 -4.21
C HIS A 54 -5.79 -1.40 -5.13
N ALA A 55 -5.03 -0.46 -4.57
CA ALA A 55 -4.09 0.35 -5.34
C ALA A 55 -2.99 -0.49 -6.01
N LEU A 56 -2.55 -1.56 -5.35
CA LEU A 56 -1.61 -2.53 -5.94
C LEU A 56 -2.25 -3.26 -7.12
N GLY A 57 -3.46 -3.79 -6.96
CA GLY A 57 -4.18 -4.47 -8.04
C GLY A 57 -4.52 -3.55 -9.22
N GLU A 58 -4.84 -2.27 -8.98
CA GLU A 58 -5.04 -1.28 -10.03
C GLU A 58 -3.75 -0.93 -10.79
N CYS A 59 -2.59 -1.00 -10.12
CA CYS A 59 -1.30 -0.84 -10.78
C CYS A 59 -1.00 -2.03 -11.69
N ASP A 60 -1.31 -3.24 -11.25
CA ASP A 60 -1.11 -4.47 -12.02
C ASP A 60 -2.03 -4.55 -13.23
N ALA A 61 -3.32 -4.23 -13.05
CA ALA A 61 -4.31 -4.30 -14.12
C ALA A 61 -4.02 -3.35 -15.30
N ARG A 62 -3.19 -2.32 -15.09
CA ARG A 62 -2.76 -1.40 -16.16
C ARG A 62 -1.60 -1.93 -17.00
N GLU A 63 -0.90 -2.98 -16.56
CA GLU A 63 0.12 -3.66 -17.35
C GLU A 63 -0.42 -5.01 -17.82
N LEU A 64 -0.61 -5.17 -19.14
CA LEU A 64 -0.93 -6.47 -19.71
C LEU A 64 0.22 -7.44 -19.43
N LEU A 65 -0.08 -8.54 -18.72
CA LEU A 65 0.85 -9.62 -18.51
C LEU A 65 1.29 -10.17 -19.87
N SER A 66 2.60 -10.12 -20.14
CA SER A 66 3.20 -10.52 -21.42
C SER A 66 4.34 -11.51 -21.16
N GLY A 67 4.42 -12.61 -21.93
CA GLY A 67 5.45 -13.64 -21.78
C GLY A 67 5.15 -14.68 -20.69
N ASP A 68 6.19 -15.33 -20.14
CA ASP A 68 6.05 -16.37 -19.10
C ASP A 68 5.56 -15.77 -17.77
N VAL A 69 4.27 -15.98 -17.49
CA VAL A 69 3.63 -15.52 -16.24
C VAL A 69 3.90 -16.53 -15.12
N LYS A 70 4.88 -16.23 -14.27
CA LYS A 70 5.07 -16.94 -13.00
C LYS A 70 4.22 -16.32 -11.91
N VAL A 71 3.25 -17.09 -11.42
CA VAL A 71 2.49 -16.76 -10.21
C VAL A 71 3.43 -16.92 -9.01
N THR A 72 3.89 -15.79 -8.48
CA THR A 72 4.69 -15.73 -7.25
C THR A 72 3.95 -14.84 -6.26
N ALA A 73 4.14 -15.06 -4.95
CA ALA A 73 3.65 -14.15 -3.93
C ALA A 73 4.21 -12.75 -4.24
N ILE A 74 3.30 -11.79 -4.48
CA ILE A 74 3.53 -10.36 -4.75
C ILE A 74 4.92 -10.09 -5.35
N SER A 75 5.06 -10.19 -6.68
CA SER A 75 6.36 -10.05 -7.35
C SER A 75 7.15 -8.85 -6.80
N MET A 76 8.39 -9.08 -6.32
CA MET A 76 9.24 -8.03 -5.74
C MET A 76 9.42 -6.81 -6.67
N ARG A 77 9.26 -7.02 -8.00
CA ARG A 77 9.24 -5.97 -9.04
C ARG A 77 8.04 -5.02 -8.93
N MET A 78 6.92 -5.51 -8.43
CA MET A 78 5.67 -4.76 -8.20
C MET A 78 5.80 -3.85 -6.97
N ILE A 79 6.35 -4.39 -5.88
CA ILE A 79 6.62 -3.67 -4.63
C ILE A 79 7.55 -2.47 -4.85
N ARG A 80 8.69 -2.68 -5.53
CA ARG A 80 9.63 -1.61 -5.86
C ARG A 80 8.99 -0.50 -6.71
N ARG A 81 8.13 -0.86 -7.67
CA ARG A 81 7.47 0.11 -8.56
C ARG A 81 6.36 0.89 -7.85
N VAL A 82 5.59 0.26 -6.97
CA VAL A 82 4.56 0.95 -6.17
C VAL A 82 5.19 1.93 -5.18
N ILE A 83 6.32 1.57 -4.53
CA ILE A 83 7.05 2.53 -3.68
C ILE A 83 7.51 3.74 -4.51
N ILE A 84 8.17 3.51 -5.65
CA ILE A 84 8.67 4.61 -6.51
C ILE A 84 7.51 5.48 -7.02
N ARG A 85 6.36 4.89 -7.36
CA ARG A 85 5.18 5.62 -7.84
C ARG A 85 4.47 6.38 -6.73
N LEU A 86 4.36 5.80 -5.54
CA LEU A 86 3.85 6.51 -4.36
C LEU A 86 4.78 7.65 -3.94
N LEU A 87 6.10 7.46 -4.03
CA LEU A 87 7.09 8.50 -3.74
C LEU A 87 7.12 9.62 -4.79
N SER A 88 6.88 9.31 -6.07
CA SER A 88 6.83 10.31 -7.16
C SER A 88 5.52 11.08 -7.24
N LEU A 89 4.43 10.55 -6.66
CA LEU A 89 3.15 11.25 -6.51
C LEU A 89 3.10 12.15 -5.26
N MET A 90 4.16 12.18 -4.45
CA MET A 90 4.28 13.10 -3.33
C MET A 90 4.93 14.40 -3.76
N PRO A 91 4.39 15.58 -3.37
CA PRO A 91 5.12 16.82 -3.53
C PRO A 91 6.45 16.73 -2.77
N PRO A 92 7.55 17.30 -3.32
CA PRO A 92 8.82 17.36 -2.62
C PRO A 92 8.59 18.02 -1.26
N ARG A 93 9.13 17.39 -0.22
CA ARG A 93 8.97 17.81 1.18
C ARG A 93 9.26 19.32 1.29
N LEU A 94 8.28 20.09 1.79
CA LEU A 94 8.53 21.39 2.42
C LEU A 94 9.27 21.17 3.74
#